data_AF-M3GBL0-F1
#
_entry.id   AF-M3GBL0-F1
#
_cell.length_a   1.000
_cell.length_b   1.000
_cell.length_c   1.000
_cell.angle_alpha   90.00
_cell.angle_beta   90.00
_cell.angle_gamma   90.00
#
_symmetry.space_group_name_H-M   'P 1'
#
loop_
_entity.id
_entity.type
_entity.pdbx_description
1 polymer ?
#
loop_
_entity_poly.entity_id
_entity_poly.type
_entity_poly.pdbx_seq_one_letter_code
_entity_poly.pdbx_strand_id
1 'polypeptide(L)'
;MELSPGNPIFDYCILPCFIFLARVTDVSIGTIRVILLTREKKAIAASLGFLEVLLWVVVITQVIKNLNNTFCYLAYAGGFATGTFIGMILEEKLAIGFSLLRIISPRNGDEIASKLAEAGYGVTAMNGQGSRGPVKIVFTVLKRKKSVRQ
;
A
#
# COMPACT_ATOMS: atom_id res chain seq x y z
N MET A 1 32.86 -22.46 -10.84
CA MET A 1 32.80 -21.01 -10.57
C MET A 1 32.46 -20.85 -9.10
N GLU A 2 33.41 -21.25 -8.27
CA GLU A 2 33.32 -21.16 -6.81
C GLU A 2 33.57 -19.70 -6.42
N LEU A 3 32.61 -19.12 -5.70
CA LEU A 3 32.75 -17.79 -5.12
C LEU A 3 33.80 -17.90 -4.00
N SER A 4 34.98 -17.34 -4.27
CA SER A 4 36.13 -17.33 -3.36
C SER A 4 35.75 -16.80 -1.98
N PRO A 5 36.03 -17.52 -0.87
CA PRO A 5 36.06 -16.95 0.46
C PRO A 5 37.34 -16.10 0.55
N GLY A 6 37.24 -14.79 0.71
CA GLY A 6 38.46 -13.97 0.69
C GLY A 6 38.33 -12.47 0.83
N ASN A 7 37.14 -11.91 1.10
CA ASN A 7 37.05 -10.48 1.41
C ASN A 7 36.05 -10.24 2.55
N PRO A 8 36.50 -9.95 3.79
CA PRO A 8 35.61 -9.72 4.93
C PRO A 8 34.60 -8.57 4.65
N ILE A 9 34.95 -7.63 3.77
CA ILE A 9 34.03 -6.57 3.34
C ILE A 9 32.81 -7.13 2.58
N PHE A 10 32.99 -8.19 1.79
CA PHE A 10 31.91 -8.79 1.02
C PHE A 10 30.90 -9.50 1.93
N ASP A 11 31.40 -10.30 2.87
CA ASP A 11 30.57 -11.08 3.79
C ASP A 11 29.86 -10.20 4.82
N TYR A 12 30.49 -9.11 5.28
CA TYR A 12 29.95 -8.25 6.34
C TYR A 12 29.21 -7.00 5.85
N CYS A 13 29.42 -6.55 4.61
CA CYS A 13 28.72 -5.36 4.07
C CYS A 13 27.87 -5.65 2.82
N ILE A 14 28.44 -6.29 1.80
CA ILE A 14 27.75 -6.46 0.51
C ILE A 14 26.59 -7.44 0.62
N LEU A 15 26.83 -8.60 1.25
CA LEU A 15 25.81 -9.65 1.40
C LEU A 15 24.63 -9.19 2.29
N PRO A 16 24.84 -8.58 3.47
CA PRO A 16 23.75 -7.99 4.25
C PRO A 16 23.01 -6.87 3.49
N CYS A 17 23.70 -5.99 2.77
CA CYS A 17 23.05 -4.94 1.99
C CYS A 17 22.15 -5.51 0.88
N PHE A 18 22.60 -6.55 0.20
CA PHE A 18 21.80 -7.27 -0.78
C PHE A 18 20.57 -7.93 -0.16
N ILE A 19 20.72 -8.60 0.99
CA ILE A 19 19.60 -9.18 1.74
C ILE A 19 18.58 -8.10 2.12
N PHE A 20 19.06 -6.96 2.62
CA PHE A 20 18.21 -5.83 2.98
C PHE A 20 17.38 -5.34 1.79
N LEU A 21 18.01 -5.02 0.66
CA LEU A 21 17.32 -4.53 -0.54
C LEU A 21 16.36 -5.58 -1.13
N ALA A 22 16.75 -6.84 -1.12
CA ALA A 22 15.90 -7.93 -1.56
C ALA A 22 14.65 -8.06 -0.67
N ARG A 23 14.79 -7.97 0.66
CA ARG A 23 13.66 -7.99 1.60
C ARG A 23 12.75 -6.76 1.49
N VAL A 24 13.32 -5.57 1.28
CA VAL A 24 12.53 -4.36 1.03
C VAL A 24 11.65 -4.53 -0.20
N THR A 25 12.24 -5.05 -1.27
CA THR A 25 11.54 -5.29 -2.54
C THR A 25 10.47 -6.37 -2.40
N ASP A 26 10.79 -7.49 -1.74
CA ASP A 26 9.87 -8.59 -1.48
C ASP A 26 8.60 -8.13 -0.75
N VAL A 27 8.77 -7.42 0.38
CA VAL A 27 7.64 -6.92 1.16
C VAL A 27 6.82 -5.90 0.37
N SER A 28 7.49 -5.03 -0.40
CA SER A 28 6.80 -4.04 -1.25
C SER A 28 5.96 -4.71 -2.35
N ILE A 29 6.49 -5.76 -2.98
CA ILE A 29 5.76 -6.59 -3.96
C ILE A 29 4.56 -7.26 -3.29
N GLY A 30 4.73 -7.79 -2.08
CA GLY A 30 3.65 -8.38 -1.29
C GLY A 30 2.50 -7.41 -1.06
N THR A 31 2.80 -6.14 -0.73
CA THR A 31 1.77 -5.09 -0.60
C THR A 31 1.06 -4.80 -1.92
N ILE A 32 1.81 -4.67 -3.03
CA ILE A 32 1.23 -4.45 -4.36
C ILE A 32 0.32 -5.61 -4.75
N ARG A 33 0.70 -6.86 -4.47
CA ARG A 33 -0.11 -8.05 -4.73
C ARG A 33 -1.45 -7.95 -4.02
N VAL A 34 -1.47 -7.60 -2.73
CA VAL A 34 -2.71 -7.42 -1.96
C VAL A 34 -3.62 -6.37 -2.60
N ILE A 35 -3.07 -5.24 -3.03
CA ILE A 35 -3.83 -4.18 -3.72
C ILE A 35 -4.35 -4.65 -5.10
N LEU A 36 -3.60 -5.48 -5.82
CA LEU A 36 -4.04 -6.02 -7.10
C LEU A 36 -5.17 -7.05 -6.92
N LEU A 37 -5.15 -7.81 -5.82
CA LEU A 37 -6.24 -8.72 -5.44
C LEU A 37 -7.54 -7.94 -5.17
N THR A 38 -7.47 -6.81 -4.46
CA THR A 38 -8.66 -5.97 -4.20
C THR A 38 -9.18 -5.28 -5.47
N ARG A 39 -8.37 -5.17 -6.52
CA ARG A 39 -8.74 -4.61 -7.84
C ARG A 39 -9.12 -5.68 -8.88
N GLU A 40 -9.39 -6.90 -8.46
CA GLU A 40 -9.77 -8.04 -9.31
C GLU A 40 -8.74 -8.43 -10.41
N LYS A 41 -7.50 -7.92 -10.33
CA LYS A 41 -6.41 -8.24 -11.27
C LYS A 41 -5.69 -9.54 -10.88
N LYS A 42 -6.45 -10.63 -10.82
CA LYS A 42 -6.04 -11.93 -10.26
C LYS A 42 -4.81 -12.55 -10.95
N ALA A 43 -4.72 -12.46 -12.28
CA ALA A 43 -3.60 -13.05 -13.03
C ALA A 43 -2.24 -12.42 -12.68
N ILE A 44 -2.19 -11.08 -12.59
CA ILE A 44 -0.97 -10.34 -12.27
C ILE A 44 -0.58 -10.57 -10.80
N ALA A 45 -1.57 -10.63 -9.91
CA ALA A 45 -1.32 -10.94 -8.49
C ALA A 45 -0.74 -12.35 -8.30
N ALA A 46 -1.22 -13.34 -9.06
CA ALA A 46 -0.71 -14.71 -9.01
C ALA A 46 0.74 -14.81 -9.52
N SER A 47 1.06 -14.17 -10.66
CA SER A 47 2.43 -14.15 -11.19
C SER A 47 3.41 -13.46 -10.25
N LEU A 48 3.01 -12.34 -9.63
CA LEU A 48 3.83 -11.65 -8.65
C LEU A 48 4.05 -12.50 -7.40
N GLY A 49 3.02 -13.18 -6.90
CA GLY A 49 3.15 -14.06 -5.74
C GLY A 49 4.09 -15.23 -5.98
N PHE A 50 4.10 -15.80 -7.19
CA PHE A 50 5.06 -16.84 -7.55
C PHE A 50 6.51 -16.33 -7.52
N LEU A 51 6.77 -15.17 -8.15
CA LEU A 51 8.10 -14.56 -8.17
C LEU A 51 8.58 -14.12 -6.77
N GLU A 52 7.67 -13.59 -5.96
CA GLU A 52 7.91 -13.21 -4.56
C GLU A 52 8.39 -14.41 -3.74
N VAL A 53 7.67 -15.53 -3.80
CA VAL A 53 8.06 -16.74 -3.05
C VAL A 53 9.42 -17.28 -3.49
N LEU A 54 9.75 -17.23 -4.78
CA LEU A 54 11.08 -17.62 -5.27
C LEU A 54 12.19 -16.74 -4.69
N LEU A 55 12.00 -15.41 -4.69
CA LEU A 55 12.95 -14.48 -4.08
C LEU A 55 13.10 -14.75 -2.59
N TRP A 56 11.98 -14.96 -1.88
CA TRP A 56 11.99 -15.28 -0.47
C TRP A 56 12.84 -16.51 -0.15
N VAL A 57 12.66 -17.61 -0.90
CA VAL A 57 13.43 -18.86 -0.72
C VAL A 57 14.93 -18.64 -0.96
N VAL A 58 15.30 -17.86 -1.97
CA VAL A 58 16.71 -17.54 -2.23
C VAL A 58 17.32 -16.74 -1.09
N VAL A 59 16.63 -15.70 -0.62
CA VAL A 59 17.13 -14.83 0.46
C VAL A 59 17.24 -15.58 1.78
N ILE A 60 16.21 -16.34 2.18
CA ILE A 60 16.25 -17.09 3.46
C ILE A 60 17.36 -18.14 3.45
N THR A 61 17.60 -18.79 2.30
CA THR A 61 18.71 -19.74 2.15
C THR A 61 20.06 -19.06 2.36
N GLN A 62 20.24 -17.83 1.86
CA GLN A 62 21.47 -17.07 2.07
C GLN A 62 21.65 -16.65 3.54
N VAL A 63 20.57 -16.28 4.23
CA VAL A 63 20.62 -15.97 5.67
C VAL A 63 21.00 -17.22 6.47
N ILE A 64 20.40 -18.37 6.17
CA ILE A 64 20.69 -19.65 6.84
C ILE A 64 22.09 -20.18 6.52
N LYS A 65 22.66 -19.86 5.36
CA LYS A 65 24.06 -20.22 5.07
C LYS A 65 25.06 -19.32 5.81
N ASN A 66 24.65 -18.12 6.19
CA ASN A 66 25.49 -17.10 6.83
C ASN A 66 25.06 -16.81 8.28
N LEU A 67 24.64 -17.84 9.03
CA LEU A 67 24.16 -17.74 10.42
C LEU A 67 25.21 -17.15 11.39
N ASN A 68 26.49 -17.24 11.05
CA ASN A 68 27.57 -16.71 11.89
C ASN A 68 27.68 -15.18 11.84
N ASN A 69 26.90 -14.51 10.99
CA ASN A 69 26.97 -13.06 10.80
C ASN A 69 25.70 -12.37 11.33
N THR A 70 25.78 -11.78 12.52
CA THR A 70 24.70 -10.98 13.14
C THR A 70 24.17 -9.87 12.23
N PHE A 71 25.01 -9.30 11.35
CA PHE A 71 24.58 -8.27 10.41
C PHE A 71 23.58 -8.79 9.37
N CYS A 72 23.64 -10.07 8.99
CA CYS A 72 22.66 -10.67 8.06
C CYS A 72 21.25 -10.70 8.68
N TYR A 73 21.15 -10.98 9.98
CA TYR A 73 19.86 -10.96 10.69
C TYR A 73 19.32 -9.55 10.85
N LEU A 74 20.18 -8.59 11.23
CA LEU A 74 19.79 -7.18 11.33
C LEU A 74 19.36 -6.63 9.97
N ALA A 75 20.06 -6.98 8.89
CA ALA A 75 19.68 -6.61 7.54
C ALA A 75 18.35 -7.24 7.10
N TYR A 76 18.10 -8.51 7.46
CA TYR A 76 16.84 -9.18 7.16
C TYR A 76 15.66 -8.53 7.90
N ALA A 77 15.79 -8.31 9.21
CA ALA A 77 14.76 -7.67 10.03
C ALA A 77 14.55 -6.20 9.65
N GLY A 78 15.64 -5.46 9.44
CA GLY A 78 15.61 -4.07 8.97
C GLY A 78 14.97 -3.95 7.60
N GLY A 79 15.33 -4.84 6.66
CA GLY A 79 14.77 -4.84 5.31
C GLY A 79 13.27 -5.12 5.33
N PHE A 80 12.80 -6.00 6.22
CA PHE A 80 11.37 -6.23 6.41
C PHE A 80 10.65 -4.99 6.98
N ALA A 81 11.21 -4.35 8.01
CA ALA A 81 10.62 -3.16 8.62
C ALA A 81 10.55 -1.97 7.62
N THR A 82 11.65 -1.71 6.91
CA THR A 82 11.71 -0.67 5.88
C THR A 82 10.80 -1.00 4.68
N GLY A 83 10.78 -2.26 4.25
CA GLY A 83 9.87 -2.73 3.19
C GLY A 83 8.41 -2.53 3.57
N THR A 84 8.05 -2.79 4.83
CA THR A 84 6.69 -2.54 5.34
C THR A 84 6.36 -1.05 5.30
N PHE A 85 7.28 -0.19 5.70
CA PHE A 85 7.09 1.27 5.64
C PHE A 85 6.91 1.78 4.21
N ILE A 86 7.75 1.33 3.28
CA ILE A 86 7.64 1.66 1.85
C ILE A 86 6.34 1.08 1.25
N GLY A 87 5.97 -0.14 1.64
CA GLY A 87 4.72 -0.78 1.28
C GLY A 87 3.51 0.06 1.69
N MET A 88 3.48 0.56 2.92
CA MET A 88 2.41 1.48 3.38
C MET A 88 2.35 2.76 2.53
N ILE A 89 3.49 3.36 2.17
CA ILE A 89 3.51 4.54 1.29
C ILE A 89 3.00 4.21 -0.11
N LEU A 90 3.35 3.04 -0.65
CA LEU A 90 2.85 2.54 -1.94
C LEU A 90 1.35 2.31 -1.89
N GLU A 91 0.85 1.69 -0.82
CA GLU A 91 -0.57 1.50 -0.56
C GLU A 91 -1.28 2.85 -0.52
N GLU A 92 -0.82 3.81 0.28
CA GLU A 92 -1.43 5.15 0.34
C GLU A 92 -1.48 5.84 -1.02
N LYS A 93 -0.41 5.74 -1.82
CA LYS A 93 -0.35 6.33 -3.18
C LYS A 93 -1.30 5.62 -4.15
N LEU A 94 -1.45 4.31 -4.06
CA LEU A 94 -2.36 3.53 -4.90
C LEU A 94 -3.81 3.64 -4.42
N ALA A 95 -4.03 3.84 -3.12
CA ALA A 95 -5.31 4.06 -2.45
C ALA A 95 -5.74 5.53 -2.48
N ILE A 96 -5.12 6.39 -3.30
CA ILE A 96 -5.70 7.66 -3.76
C ILE A 96 -6.90 7.35 -4.67
N GLY A 97 -7.89 6.71 -4.06
CA GLY A 97 -9.22 6.49 -4.57
C GLY A 97 -10.08 7.65 -4.11
N PHE A 98 -10.96 8.04 -5.01
CA PHE A 98 -12.08 8.92 -4.76
C PHE A 98 -12.75 8.62 -3.40
N SER A 99 -12.92 9.65 -2.57
CA SER A 99 -13.74 9.57 -1.37
C SER A 99 -15.17 9.94 -1.72
N LEU A 100 -16.12 9.07 -1.39
CA LEU A 100 -17.55 9.34 -1.56
C LEU A 100 -18.04 10.10 -0.33
N LEU A 101 -18.23 11.41 -0.48
CA LEU A 101 -18.85 12.23 0.55
C LEU A 101 -20.36 12.12 0.42
N ARG A 102 -21.01 11.63 1.48
CA ARG A 102 -22.47 11.54 1.59
C ARG A 102 -22.96 12.51 2.65
N ILE A 103 -23.65 13.55 2.22
CA ILE A 103 -24.25 14.55 3.10
C ILE A 103 -25.75 14.24 3.20
N ILE A 104 -26.25 14.06 4.42
CA ILE A 104 -27.67 13.85 4.69
C ILE A 104 -28.16 15.08 5.43
N SER A 105 -29.00 15.89 4.77
CA SER A 105 -29.52 17.11 5.37
C SER A 105 -31.05 17.12 5.36
N PRO A 106 -31.70 17.31 6.53
CA PRO A 106 -33.16 17.51 6.59
C PRO A 106 -33.60 18.86 6.02
N ARG A 107 -32.72 19.86 6.00
CA ARG A 107 -32.95 21.20 5.47
C ARG A 107 -31.76 21.66 4.64
N ASN A 108 -31.98 22.46 3.60
CA ASN A 108 -30.93 23.05 2.76
C ASN A 108 -30.07 22.04 1.96
N GLY A 109 -30.57 20.82 1.73
CA GLY A 109 -29.84 19.84 0.91
C GLY A 109 -29.61 20.29 -0.54
N ASP A 110 -30.57 21.03 -1.11
CA ASP A 110 -30.44 21.65 -2.43
C ASP A 110 -29.37 22.72 -2.47
N GLU A 111 -29.33 23.60 -1.47
CA GLU A 111 -28.31 24.66 -1.39
C GLU A 111 -26.90 24.08 -1.30
N ILE A 112 -26.74 23.01 -0.51
CA ILE A 112 -25.48 22.27 -0.40
C ILE A 112 -25.08 21.64 -1.75
N ALA A 113 -26.04 21.03 -2.45
CA ALA A 113 -25.80 20.44 -3.76
C ALA A 113 -25.38 21.50 -4.79
N SER A 114 -26.06 22.65 -4.84
CA SER A 114 -25.72 23.76 -5.74
C SER A 114 -24.34 24.33 -5.45
N LYS A 115 -24.00 24.60 -4.19
CA LYS A 115 -22.66 25.11 -3.80
C LYS A 115 -21.54 24.14 -4.16
N LEU A 116 -21.77 22.83 -4.02
CA LEU A 116 -20.80 21.80 -4.41
C LEU A 116 -20.64 21.72 -5.94
N ALA A 117 -21.73 21.88 -6.69
CA ALA A 117 -21.70 21.90 -8.15
C ALA A 117 -20.99 23.15 -8.69
N GLU A 118 -21.26 24.33 -8.11
CA GLU A 118 -20.56 25.59 -8.43
C GLU A 118 -19.06 25.52 -8.14
N ALA A 119 -18.66 24.78 -7.10
CA ALA A 119 -17.26 24.52 -6.78
C ALA A 119 -16.58 23.50 -7.74
N GLY A 120 -17.29 23.00 -8.75
CA GLY A 120 -16.75 22.10 -9.78
C GLY A 120 -16.73 20.62 -9.38
N TYR A 121 -17.43 20.22 -8.33
CA TYR A 121 -17.54 18.82 -7.94
C TYR A 121 -18.71 18.13 -8.64
N GLY A 122 -18.54 16.83 -8.97
CA GLY A 122 -19.64 16.01 -9.44
C GLY A 122 -20.63 15.76 -8.29
N VAL A 123 -21.88 16.16 -8.47
CA VAL A 123 -22.92 16.07 -7.44
C VAL A 123 -24.10 15.24 -7.95
N THR A 124 -24.60 14.35 -7.10
CA THR A 124 -25.85 13.61 -7.33
C THR A 124 -26.71 13.75 -6.08
N ALA A 125 -27.89 14.34 -6.23
CA ALA A 125 -28.83 14.52 -5.12
C ALA A 125 -30.04 13.60 -5.29
N MET A 126 -30.49 12.99 -4.19
CA MET A 126 -31.72 12.20 -4.14
C MET A 126 -32.52 12.55 -2.89
N ASN A 127 -33.84 12.44 -2.99
CA ASN A 127 -34.74 12.59 -1.85
C ASN A 127 -34.79 11.25 -1.09
N GLY A 128 -34.71 11.31 0.23
CA GLY A 128 -34.81 10.15 1.12
C GLY A 128 -35.76 10.44 2.28
N GLN A 129 -36.11 9.39 3.03
CA GLN A 129 -36.93 9.50 4.23
C GLN A 129 -36.07 9.13 5.45
N GLY A 130 -35.91 10.07 6.38
CA GLY A 130 -35.27 9.83 7.67
C GLY A 130 -36.31 9.54 8.76
N SER A 131 -35.84 9.07 9.91
CA SER A 131 -36.71 8.79 11.07
C SER A 131 -37.49 10.01 11.58
N ARG A 132 -37.05 11.23 11.23
CA ARG A 132 -37.68 12.50 11.62
C ARG A 132 -38.38 13.23 10.46
N GLY A 133 -38.54 12.59 9.30
CA GLY A 133 -39.18 13.18 8.11
C GLY A 133 -38.32 13.14 6.84
N PRO A 134 -38.75 13.83 5.77
CA PRO A 134 -38.03 13.85 4.50
C PRO A 134 -36.64 14.50 4.67
N VAL A 135 -35.63 13.90 4.04
CA VAL A 135 -34.25 14.37 4.03
C VAL A 135 -33.72 14.35 2.60
N LYS A 136 -32.71 15.17 2.32
CA LYS A 136 -32.00 15.14 1.05
C LYS A 136 -30.64 14.48 1.25
N ILE A 137 -30.32 13.54 0.38
CA ILE A 137 -29.06 12.82 0.38
C ILE A 137 -28.26 13.29 -0.83
N VAL A 138 -27.14 13.95 -0.56
CA VAL A 138 -26.24 14.49 -1.58
C VAL A 138 -24.98 13.65 -1.60
N PHE A 139 -24.67 13.08 -2.76
CA PHE A 139 -23.45 12.35 -3.05
C PHE A 139 -22.51 13.25 -3.85
N THR A 140 -21.26 13.32 -3.41
CA THR A 140 -20.21 13.91 -4.22
C THR A 140 -18.94 13.09 -4.13
N VAL A 141 -18.24 13.00 -5.25
CA VAL A 141 -17.00 12.26 -5.37
C VAL A 141 -15.84 13.24 -5.30
N LEU A 142 -15.13 13.22 -4.18
CA LEU A 142 -13.98 14.09 -3.95
C LEU A 142 -12.70 13.30 -4.18
N LYS A 143 -11.74 13.85 -4.94
CA LYS A 143 -10.37 13.32 -4.86
C LYS A 143 -9.88 13.56 -3.44
N ARG A 144 -9.52 12.49 -2.73
CA ARG A 144 -8.95 12.57 -1.38
C ARG A 144 -7.62 13.31 -1.46
N LYS A 145 -7.64 14.64 -1.35
CA LYS A 145 -6.42 15.43 -1.14
C LYS A 145 -6.07 15.25 0.33
N LYS A 146 -4.83 14.80 0.61
CA LYS A 146 -4.27 14.54 1.95
C LYS A 146 -4.93 15.43 3.01
N SER A 147 -5.93 14.91 3.70
CA SER A 147 -6.52 15.58 4.85
C SER A 147 -5.52 15.42 5.98
N VAL A 148 -5.01 16.57 6.44
CA VAL A 148 -4.27 16.72 7.68
C VAL A 148 -4.94 15.88 8.76
N ARG A 149 -4.14 14.97 9.33
CA ARG A 149 -4.46 14.07 10.44
C ARG A 149 -5.01 14.92 11.60
N GLN A 150 -6.22 14.62 12.06
CA GLN A 150 -6.62 14.86 13.45
C GLN A 150 -6.21 13.66 14.29
#